data_AF-A0A3N5GS05-F1
#
_entry.id   AF-A0A3N5GS05-F1
#
_cell.length_a   1.000
_cell.length_b   1.000
_cell.length_c   1.000
_cell.angle_alpha   90.00
_cell.angle_beta   90.00
_cell.angle_gamma   90.00
#
_symmetry.space_group_name_H-M   'P 1'
#
loop_
_entity.id
_entity.type
_entity.pdbx_description
1 polymer ?
#
loop_
_entity_poly.entity_id
_entity_poly.type
_entity_poly.pdbx_seq_one_letter_code
_entity_poly.pdbx_strand_id
1 'polypeptide(L)' 'MNLPVLHENLPLIEVADHLILDDLYADPRAAQYLLTRLGPSVAIVAPGEMDNLLARLLKLGHTPKVLEA' A
#
# COMPACT_ATOMS: atom_id res chain seq x y z
N MET A 1 -2.51 13.15 -29.58
CA MET A 1 -1.87 11.82 -29.57
C MET A 1 -1.52 11.51 -28.14
N ASN A 2 -2.07 10.44 -27.56
CA ASN A 2 -1.65 9.98 -26.24
C ASN A 2 -0.32 9.23 -26.41
N LEU A 3 0.73 9.63 -25.69
CA LEU A 3 1.98 8.89 -25.68
C LEU A 3 1.75 7.52 -25.03
N PRO A 4 2.41 6.44 -25.49
CA PRO A 4 2.30 5.15 -24.85
C PRO A 4 2.80 5.25 -23.40
N VAL A 5 1.97 4.79 -22.45
CA VAL A 5 2.36 4.70 -21.03
C VAL A 5 3.27 3.49 -20.87
N LEU A 6 4.54 3.73 -20.51
CA LEU A 6 5.51 2.66 -20.28
C LEU A 6 5.29 1.99 -18.92
N HIS A 7 4.94 2.77 -17.89
CA HIS A 7 4.65 2.31 -16.54
C HIS A 7 3.52 3.14 -15.91
N GLU A 8 2.68 2.48 -15.12
CA GLU A 8 1.66 3.14 -14.31
C GLU A 8 2.29 3.71 -13.03
N ASN A 9 1.64 4.73 -12.45
CA ASN A 9 2.01 5.22 -11.12
C ASN A 9 1.78 4.11 -10.10
N LEU A 10 2.81 3.81 -9.31
CA LEU A 10 2.73 2.81 -8.25
C LEU A 10 2.42 3.49 -6.91
N PRO A 11 1.28 3.21 -6.29
CA PRO A 11 0.99 3.74 -4.97
C PRO A 11 1.89 3.09 -3.92
N LEU A 12 2.27 3.87 -2.90
CA LEU A 12 3.10 3.43 -1.80
C LEU A 12 2.34 3.50 -0.49
N ILE A 13 2.68 2.62 0.44
CA ILE A 13 2.33 2.76 1.85
C ILE A 13 3.62 2.93 2.66
N GLU A 14 3.62 3.96 3.50
CA GLU A 14 4.62 4.17 4.54
C GLU A 14 3.93 4.00 5.90
N VAL A 15 4.55 3.24 6.80
CA VAL A 15 4.06 3.02 8.16
C VAL A 15 4.99 3.67 9.18
N ALA A 16 4.45 4.03 10.34
CA ALA A 16 5.22 4.71 11.39
C ALA A 16 6.27 3.80 12.06
N ASP A 17 6.06 2.48 12.05
CA ASP A 17 6.94 1.47 12.65
C ASP A 17 6.98 0.21 11.77
N HIS A 18 8.18 -0.37 11.59
CA HIS A 18 8.39 -1.60 10.83
C HIS A 18 7.50 -2.78 11.27
N LEU A 19 7.16 -2.88 12.55
CA LEU A 19 6.28 -3.94 13.06
C LEU A 19 4.88 -3.86 12.46
N ILE A 20 4.40 -2.66 12.14
CA ILE A 20 3.11 -2.49 11.47
C ILE A 20 3.18 -3.09 10.06
N LEU A 21 4.29 -2.90 9.34
CA LEU A 21 4.44 -3.49 8.01
C LEU A 21 4.54 -5.02 8.11
N ASP A 22 5.19 -5.56 9.14
CA ASP A 22 5.20 -6.99 9.44
C ASP A 22 3.80 -7.54 9.67
N ASP A 23 2.99 -6.87 10.48
CA ASP A 23 1.60 -7.25 10.73
C ASP A 23 0.75 -7.23 9.45
N LEU A 24 0.94 -6.22 8.59
CA LEU A 24 0.21 -6.14 7.31
C LEU A 24 0.58 -7.25 6.34
N TYR A 25 1.85 -7.67 6.31
CA TYR A 25 2.27 -8.82 5.50
C TYR A 25 1.84 -10.17 6.11
N ALA A 26 1.67 -10.24 7.43
CA ALA A 26 1.17 -11.42 8.12
C ALA A 26 -0.34 -11.61 7.98
N ASP A 27 -1.11 -10.54 7.75
CA ASP A 27 -2.54 -10.59 7.47
C ASP A 27 -2.85 -10.85 5.99
N PRO A 28 -3.35 -12.03 5.59
CA PRO A 28 -3.62 -12.34 4.19
C PRO A 28 -4.60 -11.38 3.51
N ARG A 29 -5.50 -10.75 4.28
CA ARG A 29 -6.48 -9.81 3.75
C ARG A 29 -5.88 -8.45 3.41
N ALA A 30 -4.73 -8.11 4.01
CA ALA A 30 -3.96 -6.91 3.68
C ALA A 30 -2.84 -7.25 2.68
N ALA A 31 -2.12 -8.34 2.91
CA ALA A 31 -0.96 -8.77 2.11
C ALA A 31 -1.29 -8.96 0.62
N GLN A 32 -2.51 -9.39 0.28
CA GLN A 32 -2.95 -9.52 -1.12
C GLN A 32 -2.89 -8.20 -1.92
N TYR A 33 -2.90 -7.05 -1.24
CA TYR A 33 -2.83 -5.73 -1.88
C TYR A 33 -1.40 -5.16 -1.92
N LEU A 34 -0.42 -5.85 -1.34
CA LEU A 34 0.97 -5.42 -1.27
C LEU A 34 1.83 -6.25 -2.24
N LEU A 35 2.61 -5.58 -3.09
CA LEU A 35 3.47 -6.27 -4.06
C LEU A 35 4.82 -6.64 -3.45
N THR A 36 5.56 -5.65 -2.96
CA THR A 36 6.90 -5.86 -2.42
C THR A 36 7.30 -4.73 -1.47
N ARG A 37 8.23 -5.03 -0.56
CA ARG A 37 8.83 -4.04 0.33
C ARG A 37 9.92 -3.27 -0.40
N LEU A 38 9.94 -1.96 -0.19
CA LEU A 38 11.02 -1.07 -0.59
C LEU A 38 12.00 -0.78 0.56
N GLY A 39 11.57 -1.05 1.79
CA GLY A 39 12.37 -0.90 2.99
C GLY A 39 11.65 -1.42 4.24
N PRO A 40 12.16 -1.14 5.44
CA PRO A 40 11.58 -1.61 6.70
C PRO A 40 10.15 -1.12 6.95
N SER A 41 9.83 0.09 6.49
CA SER A 41 8.54 0.76 6.74
C SER A 41 7.78 1.15 5.47
N VAL A 42 8.28 0.77 4.28
CA VAL A 42 7.69 1.18 3.00
C VAL A 42 7.45 -0.03 2.10
N ALA A 43 6.26 -0.11 1.49
CA ALA A 43 5.91 -1.13 0.50
C ALA A 43 5.12 -0.54 -0.68
N ILE A 44 5.21 -1.24 -1.81
CA ILE A 44 4.37 -0.97 -2.99
C ILE A 44 3.00 -1.59 -2.77
N VAL A 45 1.96 -0.79 -2.99
CA VAL A 45 0.57 -1.26 -3.11
C VAL A 45 0.31 -1.62 -4.58
N ALA A 46 -0.40 -2.71 -4.82
CA ALA A 46 -0.77 -3.11 -6.17
C ALA A 46 -1.56 -1.99 -6.89
N PRO A 47 -1.31 -1.73 -8.18
CA PRO A 47 -2.05 -0.74 -8.95
C PRO A 47 -3.55 -0.98 -8.87
N GLY A 48 -4.33 0.08 -8.59
CA GLY A 48 -5.79 0.00 -8.44
C GLY A 48 -6.29 -0.51 -7.09
N GLU A 49 -5.42 -0.98 -6.19
CA GLU A 49 -5.82 -1.62 -4.92
C GLU A 49 -5.72 -0.70 -3.70
N MET A 50 -5.38 0.59 -3.88
CA MET A 50 -5.23 1.53 -2.77
C MET A 50 -6.50 1.65 -1.92
N ASP A 51 -7.68 1.77 -2.54
CA ASP A 51 -8.94 1.90 -1.80
C ASP A 51 -9.29 0.64 -1.00
N ASN A 52 -8.97 -0.54 -1.54
CA ASN A 52 -9.17 -1.80 -0.85
C ASN A 52 -8.24 -1.94 0.35
N LEU A 53 -6.98 -1.55 0.20
CA LEU A 53 -6.03 -1.50 1.32
C LEU A 53 -6.47 -0.49 2.38
N LEU A 54 -6.88 0.73 1.99
CA LEU A 54 -7.41 1.74 2.92
C LEU A 54 -8.61 1.21 3.71
N ALA A 55 -9.57 0.57 3.04
CA ALA A 55 -10.72 -0.04 3.70
C ALA A 55 -10.30 -1.15 4.67
N ARG A 56 -9.26 -1.93 4.36
CA ARG A 56 -8.71 -2.94 5.28
C ARG A 56 -8.04 -2.29 6.50
N LEU A 57 -7.22 -1.26 6.29
CA LEU A 57 -6.52 -0.54 7.36
C LEU A 57 -7.51 0.09 8.36
N LEU A 58 -8.59 0.71 7.86
CA LEU A 58 -9.65 1.25 8.72
C LEU A 58 -10.33 0.16 9.55
N LYS A 59 -10.58 -1.02 8.97
CA LYS A 59 -11.12 -2.18 9.71
C LYS A 59 -10.15 -2.74 10.77
N LEU A 60 -8.85 -2.51 10.61
CA LEU A 60 -7.82 -2.88 11.58
C LEU A 60 -7.61 -1.79 12.66
N GLY A 61 -8.32 -0.66 12.57
CA GLY A 61 -8.21 0.44 13.53
C GLY A 61 -7.07 1.43 13.24
N HIS A 62 -6.41 1.31 12.09
CA HIS A 62 -5.44 2.31 11.65
C HIS A 62 -6.13 3.58 11.14
N THR A 63 -5.39 4.69 11.12
CA THR A 63 -5.84 6.00 10.60
C THR A 63 -4.89 6.51 9.52
N PRO A 64 -4.97 5.97 8.29
CA PRO A 64 -4.05 6.33 7.22
C PRO A 64 -4.24 7.78 6.76
N LYS A 65 -3.14 8.46 6.47
CA LYS A 65 -3.14 9.75 5.76
C LYS A 65 -2.91 9.49 4.28
N VAL A 66 -3.80 9.99 3.42
CA VAL A 66 -3.65 9.93 1.96
C VAL A 66 -2.97 11.21 1.49
N LEU A 67 -1.94 11.04 0.65
CA LEU A 67 -1.24 12.13 -0.03
C LEU A 67 -1.41 11.92 -1.54
N GLU A 68 -1.97 12.90 -2.23
CA GLU A 68 -2.05 12.91 -3.69
C GLU A 68 -0.78 13.56 -4.27
N ALA A 69 -0.35 13.08 -5.45
CA ALA A 69 0.83 13.56 -6.16
C ALA A 69 0.54 14.75 -7.07
#